data_AF-A0A174QSF8-F1
#
_entry.id   AF-A0A174QSF8-F1
#
_cell.length_a   1.000
_cell.length_b   1.000
_cell.length_c   1.000
_cell.angle_alpha   90.00
_cell.angle_beta   90.00
_cell.angle_gamma   90.00
#
_symmetry.space_group_name_H-M   'P 1'
#
loop_
_entity.id
_entity.type
_entity.pdbx_description
1 polymer ?
#
loop_
_entity_poly.entity_id
_entity_poly.type
_entity_poly.pdbx_seq_one_letter_code
_entity_poly.pdbx_strand_id
1 'polypeptide(L)' 'MEKRNLPMYMKWEGNKLKCACSFFSPLCNGYKCGSCEEEIVIYDPCQGINECMKHSSFKRVNGALRQK' A
#
# COMPACT_ATOMS: atom_id res chain seq x y z
N MET A 1 -4.33 -13.63 3.09
CA MET A 1 -5.22 -12.45 3.18
C MET A 1 -5.79 -12.21 1.80
N GLU A 2 -7.04 -11.76 1.71
CA GLU A 2 -7.70 -11.51 0.42
C GLU A 2 -7.36 -10.12 -0.13
N LYS A 3 -7.30 -10.02 -1.46
CA LYS A 3 -7.17 -8.74 -2.16
C LYS A 3 -8.43 -7.92 -1.92
N ARG A 4 -8.26 -6.61 -1.77
CA ARG A 4 -9.35 -5.67 -1.49
C ARG A 4 -9.39 -4.60 -2.56
N ASN A 5 -10.59 -4.34 -3.07
CA ASN A 5 -10.85 -3.16 -3.89
C ASN A 5 -11.09 -1.99 -2.93
N LEU A 6 -10.21 -1.00 -2.97
CA LEU A 6 -10.28 0.18 -2.13
C LEU A 6 -10.67 1.38 -3.00
N PRO A 7 -11.88 1.96 -2.80
CA PRO A 7 -12.21 3.23 -3.42
C PRO A 7 -11.33 4.33 -2.81
N MET A 8 -10.65 5.07 -3.67
CA MET A 8 -9.75 6.15 -3.29
C MET A 8 -10.00 7.39 -4.15
N TYR A 9 -9.84 8.56 -3.55
CA TYR A 9 -9.76 9.82 -4.28
C TYR A 9 -8.32 10.05 -4.69
N MET A 10 -8.02 10.00 -5.99
CA MET A 10 -6.66 10.11 -6.53
C MET A 10 -6.60 11.17 -7.63
N LYS A 11 -5.45 11.81 -7.79
CA LYS A 11 -5.17 12.67 -8.95
C LYS A 11 -3.77 12.40 -9.44
N TRP A 12 -3.67 12.05 -10.71
CA TRP A 12 -2.41 11.88 -11.40
C TRP A 12 -2.13 13.09 -12.29
N GLU A 13 -0.89 13.55 -12.31
CA GLU A 13 -0.37 14.51 -13.29
C GLU A 13 0.83 13.86 -13.98
N GLY A 14 0.57 13.23 -15.13
CA GLY A 14 1.50 12.28 -15.74
C GLY A 14 1.76 11.12 -14.78
N ASN A 15 3.04 10.86 -14.49
CA ASN A 15 3.45 9.78 -13.57
C ASN A 15 3.52 10.22 -12.09
N LYS A 16 3.03 11.43 -11.75
CA LYS A 16 3.09 11.96 -10.38
C LYS A 16 1.72 11.93 -9.73
N LEU A 17 1.63 11.24 -8.60
CA LEU A 17 0.44 11.25 -7.75
C LEU A 17 0.39 12.55 -6.94
N LYS A 18 -0.60 13.40 -7.21
CA LYS A 18 -0.77 14.72 -6.58
C LYS A 18 -1.64 14.67 -5.33
N CYS A 19 -2.65 13.81 -5.33
CA CYS A 19 -3.44 13.50 -4.15
C CYS A 19 -3.78 12.01 -4.16
N ALA A 20 -3.86 11.43 -2.97
CA ALA A 20 -4.44 10.12 -2.75
C ALA A 20 -5.06 10.11 -1.36
N CYS A 21 -6.34 9.78 -1.28
CA CYS A 21 -6.98 9.56 0.00
C CYS A 21 -8.02 8.45 -0.03
N SER A 22 -8.07 7.69 1.07
CA SER A 22 -9.16 6.75 1.34
C SER A 22 -10.50 7.46 1.49
N PHE A 23 -11.51 6.90 0.84
CA PHE A 23 -12.89 7.39 0.86
C PHE A 23 -13.44 7.65 2.28
N PHE A 24 -13.11 6.76 3.22
CA PHE A 24 -13.62 6.78 4.60
C PHE A 24 -12.74 7.58 5.56
N SER A 25 -11.63 8.17 5.09
CA SER A 25 -10.75 8.94 5.98
C SER A 25 -11.41 10.26 6.37
N PRO A 26 -11.60 10.54 7.68
CA PRO A 26 -12.14 11.82 8.14
C PRO A 26 -11.16 12.97 7.91
N LEU A 27 -9.87 12.67 7.78
CA LEU A 27 -8.80 13.64 7.53
C LEU A 27 -8.84 14.22 6.10
N CYS A 28 -9.65 13.62 5.21
CA CYS A 28 -9.70 14.01 3.80
C CYS A 28 -10.95 14.77 3.42
N ASN A 29 -11.73 15.24 4.39
CA ASN A 29 -12.93 16.04 4.11
C ASN A 29 -12.65 17.28 3.25
N GLY A 30 -11.44 17.84 3.29
CA GLY A 30 -11.02 18.95 2.43
C GLY A 30 -10.62 18.56 1.00
N TYR A 31 -10.33 17.29 0.74
CA TYR A 31 -9.92 16.77 -0.58
C TYR A 31 -11.09 16.12 -1.36
N LYS A 32 -12.29 16.07 -0.76
CA LYS A 32 -13.38 15.17 -1.14
C LYS A 32 -14.27 15.58 -2.32
N CYS A 33 -14.12 16.77 -2.90
CA CYS A 33 -14.94 17.14 -4.05
C CYS A 33 -14.22 18.10 -5.00
N GLY A 34 -14.02 17.67 -6.25
CA GLY A 34 -13.68 18.54 -7.39
C GLY A 34 -12.21 18.59 -7.80
N SER A 35 -11.27 18.19 -6.93
CA SER A 35 -9.83 18.22 -7.24
C SER A 35 -9.21 16.86 -7.56
N CYS A 36 -9.78 15.78 -7.02
CA CYS A 36 -9.30 14.40 -7.10
C CYS A 36 -10.42 13.52 -7.67
N GLU A 37 -10.07 12.60 -8.56
CA GLU A 37 -10.99 11.66 -9.21
C GLU A 37 -11.17 10.41 -8.35
N GLU A 38 -12.30 9.72 -8.50
CA GLU A 38 -12.52 8.45 -7.83
C GLU A 38 -11.87 7.32 -8.64
N GLU A 39 -10.95 6.60 -8.01
CA GLU A 39 -10.28 5.45 -8.58
C GLU A 39 -10.42 4.23 -7.64
N ILE A 40 -10.55 3.04 -8.22
CA ILE A 40 -10.52 1.78 -7.48
C ILE A 40 -9.09 1.25 -7.50
N VAL A 41 -8.49 1.18 -6.31
CA VAL A 41 -7.15 0.58 -6.13
C VAL A 41 -7.30 -0.85 -5.66
N ILE A 42 -6.65 -1.78 -6.36
CA ILE A 42 -6.53 -3.17 -5.91
C ILE A 42 -5.39 -3.25 -4.91
N TYR A 43 -5.72 -3.38 -3.64
CA TYR A 43 -4.75 -3.57 -2.57
C TYR A 43 -4.60 -5.06 -2.25
N ASP A 44 -3.41 -5.59 -2.48
CA ASP A 44 -3.02 -6.92 -2.04
C ASP A 44 -2.06 -6.78 -0.84
N PRO A 45 -2.51 -7.05 0.40
CA PRO A 45 -1.65 -6.94 1.59
C PRO A 45 -0.48 -7.93 1.59
N CYS A 46 -0.52 -8.95 0.74
CA CYS A 46 0.55 -9.92 0.56
C CYS A 46 1.31 -9.71 -0.75
N GLN A 47 1.13 -8.58 -1.43
CA GLN A 47 1.88 -8.26 -2.64
C GLN A 47 3.38 -8.29 -2.34
N GLY A 48 4.13 -9.09 -3.10
CA GLY A 48 5.57 -9.24 -2.90
C GLY A 48 5.98 -10.07 -1.69
N ILE A 49 5.07 -10.76 -1.00
CA ILE A 49 5.41 -11.57 0.18
C ILE A 49 6.46 -12.65 -0.15
N ASN A 50 6.36 -13.31 -1.30
CA ASN A 50 7.31 -14.32 -1.72
C ASN A 50 8.72 -13.74 -1.94
N GLU A 51 8.81 -12.49 -2.41
CA GLU A 51 10.09 -11.80 -2.60
C GLU A 51 10.67 -11.34 -1.25
N CYS A 52 9.83 -10.79 -0.38
CA CYS A 52 10.20 -10.47 1.00
C CYS A 52 10.74 -11.70 1.76
N MET A 53 10.05 -12.84 1.65
CA MET A 53 10.46 -14.10 2.29
C MET A 53 11.74 -14.69 1.68
N LYS A 54 12.09 -14.37 0.43
CA LYS A 54 13.40 -14.75 -0.15
C LYS A 54 14.55 -14.00 0.50
N HIS A 55 14.34 -12.75 0.92
CA HIS A 55 15.36 -11.96 1.64
C HIS A 55 15.50 -12.35 3.11
N SER A 56 14.48 -12.99 3.70
CA SER A 56 14.55 -13.53 5.05
C SER A 56 15.31 -14.86 5.10
N SER A 57 16.58 -14.87 4.68
CA SER A 57 17.47 -15.95 5.06
C SER A 57 17.86 -15.72 6.52
N PHE A 58 17.33 -16.53 7.44
CA PHE A 58 17.79 -16.52 8.82
C PHE A 58 18.91 -17.55 8.96
N LYS A 59 20.00 -17.18 9.64
CA LYS A 59 21.08 -18.09 10.04
C LYS A 59 21.11 -18.21 11.55
N ARG A 60 21.46 -19.38 12.08
CA ARG A 60 21.74 -19.54 13.50
C ARG A 60 23.17 -19.06 13.79
N VAL A 61 23.33 -18.17 14.77
CA VAL A 61 24.63 -17.72 15.30
C VAL A 61 24.60 -17.91 16.80
N ASN A 62 25.49 -18.77 17.33
CA ASN A 62 25.55 -19.12 18.76
C ASN A 62 24.18 -19.54 19.33
N GLY A 63 23.44 -20.38 18.60
CA GLY A 63 22.11 -20.87 18.99
C GLY A 63 20.94 -19.91 18.72
N ALA A 64 21.18 -18.61 18.58
CA ALA A 64 20.15 -17.61 18.29
C ALA A 64 19.85 -17.51 16.78
N LEU A 65 18.56 -17.35 16.42
CA LEU A 65 18.16 -17.00 15.06
C LEU A 65 18.56 -15.54 14.77
N ARG A 66 19.32 -15.32 13.69
CA ARG A 66 19.67 -13.98 13.21
C ARG A 66 19.32 -13.86 11.73
N GLN A 67 18.86 -12.71 11.28
CA GLN A 67 18.74 -12.42 9.86
C GLN A 67 20.16 -12.43 9.24
N LYS A 68 20.32 -13.05 8.07
CA LYS A 68 21.62 -13.32 7.45
C LYS A 68 22.36 -12.04 7.12
#